data_AF-A0A2V6J155-F1
#
_entry.id   AF-A0A2V6J155-F1
#
_cell.length_a   1.000
_cell.length_b   1.000
_cell.length_c   1.000
_cell.angle_alpha   90.00
_cell.angle_beta   90.00
_cell.angle_gamma   90.00
#
_symmetry.space_group_name_H-M   'P 1'
#
loop_
_entity.id
_entity.type
_entity.pdbx_description
1 polymer ?
#
loop_
_entity_poly.entity_id
_entity_poly.type
_entity_poly.pdbx_seq_one_letter_code
_entity_poly.pdbx_strand_id
1 'polypeptide(L)'
;GEGYSTIGGLYRRFELIYIPGDERDLVRVRTNFRKGEDVYLFRINSTPDRERARFLEYITQLNQLYAKPRWYNVLTTNCTTSIRSQRAAADRAPWDWRMLANGKADEMLYERGALNHSISFPELKRRAHINERAMAANDAPDFSQLIRGELPTPMPSP
;
A
#
# COMPACT_ATOMS: atom_id res chain seq x y z
N GLY A 1 -16.73 20.54 -18.24
CA GLY A 1 -16.41 20.16 -16.86
C GLY A 1 -16.95 18.76 -16.66
N GLU A 2 -16.09 17.79 -16.45
CA GLU A 2 -16.48 16.37 -16.36
C GLU A 2 -16.49 15.94 -14.89
N GLY A 3 -17.60 15.35 -14.45
CA GLY A 3 -17.83 14.92 -13.08
C GLY A 3 -16.95 13.75 -12.67
N TYR A 4 -16.36 13.85 -11.48
CA TYR A 4 -15.56 12.80 -10.87
C TYR A 4 -16.46 11.65 -10.43
N SER A 5 -16.36 10.51 -11.10
CA SER A 5 -16.95 9.24 -10.66
C SER A 5 -15.82 8.31 -10.19
N THR A 6 -15.95 7.79 -8.97
CA THR A 6 -15.03 6.83 -8.32
C THR A 6 -14.84 5.53 -9.10
N ILE A 7 -15.74 5.22 -10.05
CA ILE A 7 -15.64 4.08 -10.97
C ILE A 7 -15.10 4.51 -12.35
N GLY A 8 -15.32 5.76 -12.78
CA GLY A 8 -14.82 6.30 -14.05
C GLY A 8 -13.31 6.57 -14.09
N GLY A 9 -12.67 6.75 -12.91
CA GLY A 9 -11.23 6.96 -12.79
C GLY A 9 -10.37 5.73 -13.08
N LEU A 10 -10.96 4.52 -13.07
CA LEU A 10 -10.26 3.27 -13.42
C LEU A 10 -10.04 3.09 -14.93
N TYR A 11 -10.62 3.94 -15.78
CA TYR A 11 -10.73 3.67 -17.23
C TYR A 11 -9.89 4.58 -18.14
N ARG A 12 -8.93 5.35 -17.61
CA ARG A 12 -8.03 6.16 -18.46
C ARG A 12 -6.65 5.53 -18.60
N ARG A 13 -6.24 5.36 -19.87
CA ARG A 13 -4.87 5.03 -20.32
C ARG A 13 -3.89 6.03 -19.71
N PHE A 14 -3.21 5.63 -18.65
CA PHE A 14 -2.11 6.40 -18.08
C PHE A 14 -0.79 5.69 -18.34
N GLU A 15 0.25 6.47 -18.66
CA GLU A 15 1.62 6.01 -18.67
C GLU A 15 2.01 5.57 -17.25
N LEU A 16 2.65 4.40 -17.12
CA LEU A 16 3.07 3.90 -15.82
C LEU A 16 4.30 4.67 -15.36
N ILE A 17 4.10 5.53 -14.35
CA ILE A 17 5.18 6.21 -13.66
C ILE A 17 5.31 5.66 -12.25
N TYR A 18 6.54 5.37 -11.85
CA TYR A 18 6.87 5.11 -10.45
C TYR A 18 7.41 6.41 -9.87
N ILE A 19 6.74 6.93 -8.86
CA ILE A 19 7.19 8.12 -8.13
C ILE A 19 7.76 7.65 -6.79
N PRO A 20 9.09 7.57 -6.63
CA PRO A 20 9.68 7.39 -5.33
C PRO A 20 9.44 8.67 -4.51
N GLY A 21 9.05 8.52 -3.25
CA GLY A 21 8.82 9.62 -2.34
C GLY A 21 9.08 9.18 -0.91
N ASP A 22 9.39 10.14 -0.04
CA ASP A 22 9.46 9.85 1.38
C ASP A 22 8.05 9.57 1.94
N GLU A 23 7.96 8.87 3.07
CA GLU A 23 6.66 8.53 3.67
C GLU A 23 5.86 9.79 4.05
N ARG A 24 6.57 10.85 4.43
CA ARG A 24 5.99 12.14 4.81
C ARG A 24 5.25 12.77 3.63
N ASP A 25 5.84 12.83 2.44
CA ASP A 25 5.27 13.41 1.23
C ASP A 25 4.07 12.61 0.75
N LEU A 26 4.23 11.28 0.70
CA LEU A 26 3.18 10.39 0.23
C LEU A 26 1.97 10.32 1.17
N VAL A 27 2.17 10.40 2.48
CA VAL A 27 1.06 10.41 3.45
C VAL A 27 0.45 11.81 3.55
N ARG A 28 1.25 12.87 3.68
CA ARG A 28 0.74 14.24 3.86
C ARG A 28 -0.12 14.72 2.70
N VAL A 29 0.20 14.37 1.46
CA VAL A 29 -0.65 14.75 0.31
C VAL A 29 -2.08 14.22 0.48
N ARG A 30 -2.24 13.05 1.12
CA ARG A 30 -3.54 12.39 1.35
C ARG A 30 -4.23 12.87 2.62
N THR A 31 -3.49 13.16 3.69
CA THR A 31 -4.05 13.53 4.99
C THR A 31 -4.19 15.04 5.19
N ASN A 32 -3.20 15.83 4.78
CA ASN A 32 -3.13 17.26 5.12
C ASN A 32 -3.70 18.13 3.99
N PHE A 33 -3.42 17.77 2.73
CA PHE A 33 -3.77 18.58 1.57
C PHE A 33 -5.08 18.15 0.90
N ARG A 34 -5.28 16.85 0.64
CA ARG A 34 -6.54 16.34 0.10
C ARG A 34 -7.56 16.14 1.22
N LYS A 35 -8.85 16.29 0.89
CA LYS A 35 -9.96 16.16 1.84
C LYS A 35 -10.78 14.92 1.50
N GLY A 36 -11.23 14.20 2.54
CA GLY A 36 -12.08 13.00 2.40
C GLY A 36 -11.34 11.70 2.06
N GLU A 37 -10.01 11.66 2.18
CA GLU A 37 -9.24 10.42 2.05
C GLU A 37 -8.96 9.82 3.44
N ASP A 38 -9.27 8.53 3.63
CA ASP A 38 -8.86 7.79 4.83
C ASP A 38 -7.55 7.04 4.59
N VAL A 39 -6.59 7.23 5.49
CA VAL A 39 -5.29 6.60 5.44
C VAL A 39 -5.13 5.67 6.64
N TYR A 40 -4.81 4.42 6.31
CA TYR A 40 -4.57 3.36 7.28
C TYR A 40 -3.14 2.84 7.16
N LEU A 41 -2.47 2.66 8.30
CA LEU A 41 -1.13 2.10 8.40
C LEU A 41 -1.19 0.79 9.19
N PHE A 42 -0.80 -0.30 8.54
CA PHE A 42 -0.77 -1.64 9.13
C PHE A 42 0.67 -2.13 9.25
N ARG A 43 1.00 -2.74 10.39
CA ARG A 43 2.23 -3.51 10.53
C ARG A 43 2.01 -4.90 9.94
N ILE A 44 2.93 -5.31 9.06
CA ILE A 44 2.91 -6.63 8.43
C ILE A 44 3.89 -7.57 9.14
N ASN A 45 3.52 -8.83 9.26
CA ASN A 45 4.42 -9.88 9.72
C ASN A 45 5.36 -10.27 8.58
N SER A 46 6.54 -9.64 8.54
CA SER A 46 7.56 -9.88 7.52
C SER A 46 8.95 -9.90 8.16
N THR A 47 9.85 -10.67 7.55
CA THR A 47 11.27 -10.66 7.94
C THR A 47 12.01 -9.54 7.20
N PRO A 48 13.10 -8.99 7.77
CA PRO A 48 13.91 -7.97 7.10
C PRO A 48 14.40 -8.40 5.70
N ASP A 49 14.76 -9.68 5.53
CA ASP A 49 15.18 -10.22 4.24
C ASP A 49 14.08 -10.18 3.19
N ARG A 50 12.83 -10.49 3.59
CA ARG A 50 11.67 -10.41 2.70
C ARG A 50 11.37 -8.97 2.32
N GLU A 51 11.49 -8.03 3.25
CA GLU A 51 11.30 -6.60 2.99
C GLU A 51 12.37 -6.04 2.04
N ARG A 52 13.64 -6.41 2.26
CA ARG A 52 14.75 -6.05 1.37
C ARG A 52 14.55 -6.59 -0.03
N ALA A 53 14.16 -7.85 -0.17
CA ALA A 53 13.87 -8.45 -1.47
C ALA A 53 12.75 -7.68 -2.19
N ARG A 54 11.66 -7.32 -1.48
CA ARG A 54 10.57 -6.49 -2.03
C ARG A 54 11.05 -5.12 -2.50
N PHE A 55 11.89 -4.45 -1.71
CA PHE A 55 12.44 -3.16 -2.10
C PHE A 55 13.27 -3.27 -3.38
N LEU A 56 14.14 -4.27 -3.49
CA LEU A 56 14.96 -4.50 -4.67
C LEU A 56 14.14 -4.91 -5.91
N GLU A 57 13.04 -5.63 -5.74
CA GLU A 57 12.05 -5.89 -6.81
C GLU A 57 11.55 -4.57 -7.40
N TYR A 58 11.14 -3.61 -6.55
CA TYR A 58 10.69 -2.30 -7.00
C TYR A 58 11.77 -1.52 -7.75
N ILE A 59 13.01 -1.49 -7.23
CA ILE A 59 14.14 -0.81 -7.89
C ILE A 59 14.43 -1.44 -9.25
N THR A 60 14.38 -2.77 -9.35
CA THR A 60 14.58 -3.49 -10.61
C THR A 60 13.52 -3.11 -11.63
N GLN A 61 12.24 -3.08 -11.23
CA GLN A 61 11.14 -2.69 -12.12
C GLN A 61 11.24 -1.23 -12.57
N LEU A 62 11.64 -0.33 -11.65
CA LEU A 62 11.92 1.07 -11.93
C LEU A 62 13.00 1.22 -13.01
N ASN A 63 14.14 0.54 -12.83
CA ASN A 63 15.25 0.57 -13.78
C ASN A 63 14.85 -0.01 -15.15
N GLN A 64 14.05 -1.09 -15.16
CA GLN A 64 13.54 -1.66 -16.41
C GLN A 64 12.60 -0.70 -17.15
N LEU A 65 11.75 0.02 -16.43
CA LEU A 65 10.84 1.02 -17.03
C LEU A 65 11.59 2.24 -17.55
N TYR A 66 12.64 2.67 -16.83
CA TYR A 66 13.56 3.70 -17.32
C TYR A 66 14.23 3.28 -18.64
N ALA A 67 14.70 2.03 -18.72
CA ALA A 67 15.37 1.51 -19.91
C ALA A 67 14.41 1.24 -21.08
N LYS A 68 13.19 0.77 -20.81
CA LYS A 68 12.19 0.44 -21.82
C LYS A 68 10.78 0.84 -21.35
N PRO A 69 10.25 1.98 -21.81
CA PRO A 69 8.88 2.40 -21.51
C PRO A 69 7.86 1.33 -21.92
N ARG A 70 6.81 1.15 -21.11
CA ARG A 70 5.73 0.18 -21.37
C ARG A 70 4.35 0.83 -21.21
N TRP A 71 3.46 0.55 -22.15
CA TRP A 71 2.05 0.97 -22.11
C TRP A 71 1.20 0.01 -21.26
N TYR A 72 0.18 0.52 -20.56
CA TYR A 72 -0.50 -0.19 -19.46
C TYR A 72 -1.89 -0.77 -19.82
N ASN A 73 -2.21 -1.93 -19.24
CA ASN A 73 -3.55 -2.53 -19.17
C ASN A 73 -4.01 -2.58 -17.69
N VAL A 74 -5.00 -1.77 -17.32
CA VAL A 74 -5.47 -1.57 -15.92
C VAL A 74 -6.15 -2.81 -15.32
N LEU A 75 -6.68 -3.71 -16.15
CA LEU A 75 -7.31 -4.96 -15.70
C LEU A 75 -6.32 -6.01 -15.20
N THR A 76 -5.08 -6.02 -15.71
CA THR A 76 -4.06 -7.02 -15.35
C THR A 76 -3.00 -6.50 -14.39
N THR A 77 -2.99 -5.19 -14.17
CA THR A 77 -1.86 -4.48 -13.59
C THR A 77 -2.47 -3.41 -12.70
N ASN A 78 -2.45 -3.63 -11.39
CA ASN A 78 -2.74 -2.66 -10.34
C ASN A 78 -1.66 -2.80 -9.26
N CYS A 79 -1.69 -2.02 -8.18
CA CYS A 79 -0.65 -2.12 -7.14
C CYS A 79 -0.52 -3.55 -6.60
N THR A 80 -1.62 -4.25 -6.33
CA THR A 80 -1.63 -5.60 -5.76
C THR A 80 -1.23 -6.69 -6.78
N THR A 81 -1.72 -6.64 -8.02
CA THR A 81 -1.36 -7.61 -9.06
C THR A 81 0.04 -7.38 -9.60
N SER A 82 0.54 -6.14 -9.59
CA SER A 82 1.94 -5.81 -9.94
C SER A 82 2.89 -6.34 -8.87
N ILE A 83 2.58 -6.16 -7.58
CA ILE A 83 3.36 -6.71 -6.46
C ILE A 83 3.40 -8.24 -6.49
N ARG A 84 2.30 -8.88 -6.89
CA ARG A 84 2.24 -10.34 -7.05
C ARG A 84 3.01 -10.82 -8.27
N SER A 85 2.83 -10.18 -9.43
CA SER A 85 3.42 -10.63 -10.70
C SER A 85 4.93 -10.42 -10.78
N GLN A 86 5.46 -9.47 -10.01
CA GLN A 86 6.90 -9.26 -9.80
C GLN A 86 7.63 -10.48 -9.21
N ARG A 87 6.91 -11.36 -8.49
CA ARG A 87 7.50 -12.59 -7.98
C ARG A 87 7.61 -13.67 -9.06
N ALA A 88 8.66 -14.49 -8.94
CA ALA A 88 8.76 -15.77 -9.62
C ALA A 88 7.48 -16.57 -9.37
N ALA A 89 7.01 -17.31 -10.37
CA ALA A 89 5.68 -17.96 -10.34
C ALA A 89 5.47 -18.86 -9.10
N ALA A 90 6.53 -19.50 -8.62
CA ALA A 90 6.55 -20.35 -7.43
C ALA A 90 6.31 -19.59 -6.11
N ASP A 91 6.68 -18.31 -6.04
CA ASP A 91 6.63 -17.50 -4.83
C ASP A 91 5.43 -16.54 -4.78
N ARG A 92 4.54 -16.63 -5.77
CA ARG A 92 3.38 -15.74 -5.88
C ARG A 92 2.37 -16.08 -4.80
N ALA A 93 1.90 -15.06 -4.10
CA ALA A 93 0.75 -15.20 -3.22
C ALA A 93 -0.45 -15.80 -4.00
N PRO A 94 -1.27 -16.67 -3.38
CA PRO A 94 -2.47 -17.22 -3.99
C PRO A 94 -3.36 -16.12 -4.52
N TRP A 95 -3.92 -16.31 -5.72
CA TRP A 95 -4.81 -15.35 -6.36
C TRP A 95 -6.05 -15.12 -5.49
N ASP A 96 -6.48 -13.87 -5.40
CA ASP A 96 -7.69 -13.45 -4.69
C ASP A 96 -8.32 -12.30 -5.47
N TRP A 97 -9.63 -12.36 -5.65
CA TRP A 97 -10.36 -11.33 -6.41
C TRP A 97 -10.20 -9.94 -5.76
N ARG A 98 -9.96 -9.87 -4.44
CA ARG A 98 -9.70 -8.63 -3.70
C ARG A 98 -8.36 -7.99 -4.07
N MET A 99 -7.47 -8.70 -4.78
CA MET A 99 -6.30 -8.08 -5.41
C MET A 99 -6.70 -7.13 -6.56
N LEU A 100 -7.92 -7.22 -7.09
CA LEU A 100 -8.48 -6.28 -8.07
C LEU A 100 -9.25 -5.13 -7.39
N ALA A 101 -9.78 -5.37 -6.19
CA ALA A 101 -10.47 -4.38 -5.36
C ALA A 101 -9.53 -3.83 -4.28
N ASN A 102 -8.69 -2.85 -4.63
CA ASN A 102 -7.63 -2.32 -3.75
C ASN A 102 -8.09 -1.87 -2.34
N GLY A 103 -9.38 -1.58 -2.14
CA GLY A 103 -9.97 -1.25 -0.83
C GLY A 103 -10.24 -2.45 0.10
N LYS A 104 -9.88 -3.68 -0.31
CA LYS A 104 -10.10 -4.94 0.43
C LYS A 104 -8.82 -5.73 0.69
N ALA A 105 -7.67 -5.19 0.33
CA ALA A 105 -6.38 -5.84 0.54
C ALA A 105 -6.03 -5.98 2.03
N ASP A 106 -6.45 -5.01 2.86
CA ASP A 106 -6.33 -5.03 4.32
C ASP A 106 -7.05 -6.22 4.95
N GLU A 107 -8.31 -6.45 4.56
CA GLU A 107 -9.13 -7.58 5.03
C GLU A 107 -8.54 -8.93 4.59
N MET A 108 -8.07 -9.02 3.35
CA MET A 108 -7.37 -10.21 2.84
C MET A 108 -6.07 -10.49 3.60
N LEU A 109 -5.26 -9.45 3.88
CA LEU A 109 -4.00 -9.61 4.61
C LEU A 109 -4.24 -9.99 6.07
N TYR A 110 -5.31 -9.48 6.68
CA TYR A 110 -5.80 -9.97 7.95
C TYR A 110 -6.10 -11.46 7.80
N GLU A 111 -7.11 -11.91 7.05
CA GLU A 111 -7.49 -13.33 6.93
C GLU A 111 -6.32 -14.32 6.69
N ARG A 112 -5.26 -13.90 5.99
CA ARG A 112 -4.05 -14.69 5.72
C ARG A 112 -3.00 -14.71 6.86
N GLY A 113 -3.29 -14.10 8.00
CA GLY A 113 -2.38 -14.01 9.16
C GLY A 113 -1.18 -13.07 8.94
N ALA A 114 -1.24 -12.18 7.93
CA ALA A 114 -0.15 -11.25 7.67
C ALA A 114 -0.22 -9.99 8.56
N LEU A 115 -1.37 -9.73 9.21
CA LEU A 115 -1.59 -8.64 10.14
C LEU A 115 -1.80 -9.15 11.57
N ASN A 116 -1.92 -8.25 12.55
CA ASN A 116 -2.23 -8.63 13.94
C ASN A 116 -3.59 -9.33 14.05
N HIS A 117 -3.59 -10.56 14.56
CA HIS A 117 -4.78 -11.41 14.77
C HIS A 117 -5.21 -11.55 16.23
N SER A 118 -4.55 -10.84 17.15
CA SER A 118 -4.92 -10.83 18.58
C SER A 118 -6.17 -9.98 18.87
N ILE A 119 -6.57 -9.13 17.92
CA ILE A 119 -7.75 -8.26 18.00
C ILE A 119 -8.58 -8.40 16.74
N SER A 120 -9.88 -8.07 16.80
CA SER A 120 -10.77 -8.15 15.64
C SER A 120 -10.35 -7.19 14.52
N PHE A 121 -10.64 -7.54 13.27
CA PHE A 121 -10.31 -6.70 12.11
C PHE A 121 -10.89 -5.27 12.20
N PRO A 122 -12.16 -5.04 12.62
CA PRO A 122 -12.67 -3.69 12.80
C PRO A 122 -11.86 -2.87 13.82
N GLU A 123 -11.45 -3.50 14.92
CA GLU A 123 -10.63 -2.84 15.94
C GLU A 123 -9.20 -2.57 15.43
N LEU A 124 -8.61 -3.51 14.69
CA LEU A 124 -7.33 -3.30 14.02
C LEU A 124 -7.40 -2.12 13.05
N LYS A 125 -8.44 -2.06 12.22
CA LYS A 125 -8.64 -0.99 11.24
C LYS A 125 -8.83 0.38 11.91
N ARG A 126 -9.58 0.43 13.01
CA ARG A 126 -9.74 1.64 13.83
C ARG A 126 -8.39 2.13 14.35
N ARG A 127 -7.56 1.24 14.90
CA ARG A 127 -6.21 1.59 15.41
C ARG A 127 -5.21 1.92 14.29
N ALA A 128 -5.41 1.34 13.11
CA ALA A 128 -4.60 1.60 11.93
C ALA A 128 -4.90 2.95 11.27
N HIS A 129 -6.02 3.61 11.59
CA HIS A 129 -6.34 4.93 11.03
C HIS A 129 -5.37 5.99 11.56
N ILE A 130 -4.61 6.62 10.66
CA ILE A 130 -3.52 7.54 11.03
C ILE A 130 -3.81 9.00 10.70
N ASN A 131 -4.97 9.35 10.12
CA ASN A 131 -5.23 10.70 9.63
C ASN A 131 -4.97 11.78 10.70
N GLU A 132 -5.50 11.61 11.91
CA GLU A 132 -5.32 12.58 12.99
C GLU A 132 -3.84 12.74 13.37
N ARG A 133 -3.13 11.62 13.52
CA ARG A 133 -1.69 11.61 13.82
C ARG A 133 -0.86 12.24 12.71
N ALA A 134 -1.17 11.94 11.45
CA ALA A 134 -0.47 12.50 10.28
C ALA A 134 -0.74 13.99 10.11
N MET A 135 -1.98 14.43 10.34
CA MET A 135 -2.34 15.85 10.34
C MET A 135 -1.61 16.60 11.44
N ALA A 136 -1.56 16.05 12.66
CA ALA A 136 -0.85 16.64 13.79
C ALA A 136 0.68 16.68 13.57
N ALA A 137 1.26 15.60 13.03
CA ALA A 137 2.69 15.53 12.75
C ALA A 137 3.12 16.48 11.63
N ASN A 138 2.27 16.69 10.61
CA ASN A 138 2.52 17.58 9.47
C ASN A 138 3.95 17.47 8.91
N ASP A 139 4.77 18.52 9.01
CA ASP A 139 6.12 18.62 8.47
C ASP A 139 7.23 18.22 9.46
N ALA A 140 6.86 17.62 10.60
CA ALA A 140 7.81 17.19 11.61
C ALA A 140 8.91 16.28 11.02
N PRO A 141 10.18 16.46 11.45
CA PRO A 141 11.30 15.67 10.95
C PRO A 141 11.21 14.19 11.32
N ASP A 142 10.50 13.86 12.40
CA ASP A 142 10.21 12.54 12.92
C ASP A 142 8.81 12.02 12.53
N PHE A 143 8.21 12.57 11.46
CA PHE A 143 6.87 12.24 10.96
C PHE A 143 6.56 10.73 10.97
N SER A 144 7.47 9.93 10.43
CA SER A 144 7.37 8.47 10.38
C SER A 144 7.18 7.82 11.75
N GLN A 145 7.87 8.32 12.77
CA GLN A 145 7.75 7.80 14.13
C GLN A 145 6.41 8.21 14.74
N LEU A 146 6.02 9.48 14.56
CA LEU A 146 4.78 10.04 15.10
C LEU A 146 3.52 9.33 14.57
N ILE A 147 3.46 9.03 13.27
CA ILE A 147 2.30 8.32 12.71
C ILE A 147 2.22 6.85 13.17
N ARG A 148 3.35 6.25 13.56
CA ARG A 148 3.41 4.85 13.97
C ARG A 148 2.91 4.61 15.40
N GLY A 149 2.95 5.62 16.28
CA GLY A 149 2.38 5.60 17.64
C GLY A 149 2.32 4.21 18.29
N GLU A 150 1.11 3.82 18.73
CA GLU A 150 0.79 2.49 19.28
C GLU A 150 0.12 1.57 18.25
N LEU A 151 0.63 1.53 17.01
CA LEU A 151 0.09 0.61 16.01
C LEU A 151 0.19 -0.86 16.48
N PRO A 152 -0.87 -1.66 16.35
CA PRO A 152 -0.84 -3.08 16.73
C PRO A 152 0.27 -3.84 16.00
N THR A 153 1.16 -4.47 16.76
CA THR A 153 2.24 -5.28 16.22
C THR A 153 1.73 -6.68 15.93
N PRO A 154 1.96 -7.25 14.72
CA PRO A 154 1.60 -8.62 14.44
C PRO A 154 2.34 -9.58 15.38
N MET A 155 1.67 -10.66 15.76
CA MET A 155 2.29 -11.73 16.54
C MET A 155 3.38 -12.37 15.67
N PRO A 156 4.53 -12.78 16.25
CA PRO A 156 5.49 -13.61 15.55
C PRO A 156 4.76 -14.86 15.02
N SER A 157 5.05 -15.26 13.79
CA SER A 157 4.62 -16.58 13.33
C SER A 157 5.22 -17.64 14.25
N PRO A 158 4.44 -18.64 14.71
CA PRO A 158 4.99 -19.79 15.44
C PRO A 158 5.99 -20.56 14.56
#